data_AF-A0A0F8A2Q4-F1
#
_entry.id   AF-A0A0F8A2Q4-F1
#
_cell.length_a   1.000
_cell.length_b   1.000
_cell.length_c   1.000
_cell.angle_alpha   90.00
_cell.angle_beta   90.00
_cell.angle_gamma   90.00
#
_symmetry.space_group_name_H-M   'P 1'
#
loop_
_entity.id
_entity.type
_entity.pdbx_description
1 polymer ?
#
loop_
_entity_poly.entity_id
_entity_poly.type
_entity_poly.pdbx_seq_one_letter_code
_entity_poly.pdbx_strand_id
1 'polypeptide(L)'
;MMIEEDLKANEQQPASIKDFKDNSPYEIHDTPGQEVVKLVRTYNDEKITVSFSISDITNYDPFNEDPALEDDEMPEDAMQNANQQRGVQSTGGARSAQTQEQMERDMESEEGEEEDMDEAPAPISLSIVVEKPGRAKGALNVEATAQDGHIVVDNVYYYDAAVAAHGASPEGLEKRAGAYAGPPFGSLDEDLQVLLERFLEERGIDQSMAVFVPDYVDAKEQAEYTRWLSSVKGFVDA
;
A
#
# COMPACT_ATOMS: atom_id res chain seq x y z
N MET A 1 -2.64 -30.83 20.82
CA MET A 1 -3.38 -29.79 20.10
C MET A 1 -2.35 -29.04 19.30
N MET A 2 -2.08 -29.44 18.05
CA MET A 2 -1.07 -28.78 17.21
C MET A 2 -1.43 -27.32 16.95
N ILE A 3 -2.73 -27.02 16.85
CA ILE A 3 -3.25 -25.67 16.60
C ILE A 3 -2.89 -24.68 17.72
N GLU A 4 -2.83 -25.11 18.99
CA GLU A 4 -2.43 -24.24 20.11
C GLU A 4 -0.91 -24.02 20.21
N GLU A 5 -0.10 -24.96 19.70
CA GLU A 5 1.36 -24.80 19.63
C GLU A 5 1.76 -23.93 18.43
N ASP A 6 1.07 -24.06 17.30
CA ASP A 6 1.27 -23.20 16.12
C ASP A 6 0.82 -21.75 16.38
N LEU A 7 -0.26 -21.54 17.15
CA LEU A 7 -0.71 -20.20 17.56
C LEU A 7 0.34 -19.46 18.43
N LYS A 8 1.10 -20.18 19.26
CA LYS A 8 2.15 -19.59 20.12
C LYS A 8 3.48 -19.37 19.39
N ALA A 9 3.78 -20.17 18.37
CA ALA A 9 4.94 -19.94 17.51
C ALA A 9 4.78 -18.64 16.68
N ASN A 10 3.55 -18.26 16.35
CA ASN A 10 3.21 -17.05 15.61
C ASN A 10 2.98 -15.80 16.51
N GLU A 11 3.17 -15.91 17.82
CA GLU A 11 3.08 -14.78 18.78
C GLU A 11 4.37 -13.96 18.89
N GLN A 12 5.45 -14.39 18.24
CA GLN A 12 6.69 -13.61 18.17
C GLN A 12 6.42 -12.37 17.31
N GLN A 13 5.96 -11.30 17.97
CA GLN A 13 5.77 -10.01 17.32
C GLN A 13 7.07 -9.63 16.61
N PRO A 14 6.99 -9.15 15.35
CA PRO A 14 8.14 -8.63 14.62
C PRO A 14 8.99 -7.71 15.50
N ALA A 15 10.31 -7.78 15.33
CA ALA A 15 11.26 -6.97 16.12
C ALA A 15 10.96 -5.47 15.99
N SER A 16 10.54 -5.04 14.79
CA SER A 16 10.08 -3.68 14.48
C SER A 16 8.94 -3.19 15.39
N ILE A 17 7.93 -4.02 15.68
CA ILE A 17 6.81 -3.66 16.56
C ILE A 17 7.30 -3.40 17.97
N LYS A 18 8.19 -4.26 18.47
CA LYS A 18 8.77 -4.10 19.80
C LYS A 18 9.66 -2.87 19.87
N ASP A 19 10.55 -2.71 18.90
CA ASP A 19 11.48 -1.58 18.83
C ASP A 19 10.72 -0.25 18.69
N PHE A 20 9.63 -0.21 17.92
CA PHE A 20 8.76 0.96 17.84
C PHE A 20 8.07 1.22 19.18
N LYS A 21 7.50 0.22 19.86
CA LYS A 21 6.88 0.43 21.18
C LYS A 21 7.88 0.94 22.23
N ASP A 22 9.12 0.48 22.17
CA ASP A 22 10.16 0.81 23.16
C ASP A 22 10.81 2.17 22.89
N ASN A 23 10.93 2.58 21.62
CA ASN A 23 11.68 3.78 21.21
C ASN A 23 10.81 4.90 20.63
N SER A 24 9.57 4.61 20.24
CA SER A 24 8.69 5.59 19.60
C SER A 24 7.99 6.46 20.66
N PRO A 25 7.88 7.77 20.41
CA PRO A 25 7.11 8.69 21.24
C PRO A 25 5.59 8.65 20.97
N TYR A 26 5.12 7.74 20.11
CA TYR A 26 3.70 7.58 19.78
C TYR A 26 2.99 6.60 20.71
N GLU A 27 1.79 6.96 21.14
CA GLU A 27 0.86 6.06 21.83
C GLU A 27 0.00 5.33 20.79
N ILE A 28 -0.01 4.00 20.84
CA ILE A 28 -0.79 3.15 19.94
C ILE A 28 -2.20 2.98 20.53
N HIS A 29 -3.21 3.50 19.84
CA HIS A 29 -4.62 3.28 20.12
C HIS A 29 -5.18 2.24 19.14
N ASP A 30 -5.21 1.00 19.61
CA ASP A 30 -5.77 -0.15 18.90
C ASP A 30 -6.97 -0.69 19.68
N THR A 31 -8.14 -0.73 19.04
CA THR A 31 -9.37 -1.28 19.63
C THR A 31 -9.72 -2.60 18.94
N PRO A 32 -9.81 -3.72 19.68
CA PRO A 32 -10.17 -4.99 19.08
C PRO A 32 -11.50 -4.91 18.31
N GLY A 33 -11.49 -5.31 17.05
CA GLY A 33 -12.66 -5.40 16.15
C GLY A 33 -12.92 -4.14 15.38
N GLN A 34 -11.99 -3.20 15.46
CA GLN A 34 -11.89 -2.09 14.55
C GLN A 34 -10.66 -2.33 13.67
N GLU A 35 -10.82 -2.07 12.38
CA GLU A 35 -9.75 -2.21 11.38
C GLU A 35 -8.75 -1.06 11.48
N VAL A 36 -9.19 0.11 11.96
CA VAL A 36 -8.39 1.33 12.04
C VAL A 36 -7.57 1.38 13.33
N VAL A 37 -6.27 1.59 13.18
CA VAL A 37 -5.32 1.85 14.27
C VAL A 37 -4.93 3.33 14.26
N LYS A 38 -4.75 3.93 15.44
CA LYS A 38 -4.34 5.34 15.57
C LYS A 38 -3.10 5.48 16.42
N LEU A 39 -2.08 6.16 15.91
CA LEU A 39 -0.89 6.56 16.65
C LEU A 39 -1.05 8.03 17.04
N VAL A 40 -0.99 8.33 18.34
CA VAL A 40 -1.17 9.70 18.84
C VAL A 40 0.10 10.16 19.55
N ARG A 41 0.55 11.36 19.21
CA ARG A 41 1.71 12.01 19.85
C ARG A 41 1.43 13.48 20.07
N THR A 42 2.01 14.04 21.13
CA THR A 42 2.13 15.49 21.31
C THR A 42 3.58 15.93 21.12
N TYR A 43 3.82 16.94 20.28
CA TYR A 43 5.15 17.48 19.97
C TYR A 43 5.08 19.00 19.90
N ASN A 44 5.79 19.73 20.77
CA ASN A 44 5.86 21.22 20.76
C ASN A 44 4.49 21.94 20.72
N ASP A 45 3.51 21.48 21.52
CA ASP A 45 2.11 21.93 21.51
C ASP A 45 1.32 21.58 20.24
N GLU A 46 1.85 20.72 19.40
CA GLU A 46 1.15 20.15 18.25
C GLU A 46 0.67 18.74 18.62
N LYS A 47 -0.56 18.42 18.24
CA LYS A 47 -1.11 17.08 18.36
C LYS A 47 -1.03 16.42 16.99
N ILE A 48 -0.30 15.31 16.93
CA ILE A 48 -0.11 14.52 15.72
C ILE A 48 -0.91 13.23 15.89
N THR A 49 -1.70 12.89 14.89
CA THR A 49 -2.48 11.64 14.84
C THR A 49 -2.21 10.98 13.50
N VAL A 50 -1.59 9.81 13.51
CA VAL A 50 -1.40 8.97 12.32
C VAL A 50 -2.43 7.86 12.38
N SER A 51 -3.20 7.66 11.31
CA SER A 51 -4.20 6.59 11.22
C SER A 51 -3.92 5.73 10.01
N PHE A 52 -4.04 4.42 10.17
CA PHE A 52 -3.92 3.42 9.10
C PHE A 52 -4.93 2.29 9.33
N SER A 53 -5.26 1.52 8.29
CA SER A 53 -6.27 0.46 8.35
C SER A 53 -5.68 -0.87 7.91
N ILE A 54 -6.12 -1.96 8.54
CA ILE A 54 -5.76 -3.32 8.09
C ILE A 54 -6.43 -3.71 6.77
N SER A 55 -7.48 -2.98 6.36
CA SER A 55 -8.19 -3.21 5.11
C SER A 55 -7.31 -3.02 3.86
N ASP A 56 -6.24 -2.24 3.97
CA ASP A 56 -5.34 -1.94 2.84
C ASP A 56 -4.64 -3.21 2.35
N ILE A 57 -4.20 -4.09 3.26
CA ILE A 57 -3.61 -5.39 2.90
C ILE A 57 -4.67 -6.33 2.31
N THR A 58 -5.89 -6.35 2.89
CA THR A 58 -6.95 -7.25 2.40
C THR A 58 -7.43 -6.93 0.98
N ASN A 59 -7.26 -5.67 0.56
CA ASN A 59 -7.64 -5.20 -0.77
C ASN A 59 -6.47 -5.16 -1.75
N TYR A 60 -5.24 -5.46 -1.31
CA TYR A 60 -4.07 -5.48 -2.16
C TYR A 60 -4.06 -6.78 -2.98
N ASP A 61 -4.09 -6.62 -4.31
CA ASP A 61 -3.93 -7.72 -5.27
C ASP A 61 -2.74 -7.36 -6.18
N PRO A 62 -1.56 -7.97 -5.97
CA PRO A 62 -0.35 -7.67 -6.74
C PRO A 62 -0.47 -8.05 -8.22
N PHE A 63 -1.50 -8.81 -8.61
CA PHE A 63 -1.73 -9.22 -10.00
C PHE A 63 -2.75 -8.35 -10.74
N ASN A 64 -3.30 -7.33 -10.08
CA ASN A 64 -4.34 -6.46 -10.66
C ASN A 64 -3.75 -5.20 -11.35
N GLU A 65 -2.44 -4.98 -11.27
CA GLU A 65 -1.70 -3.91 -11.96
C GLU A 65 -1.04 -4.38 -13.27
N ASP A 66 -1.77 -5.10 -14.13
CA ASP A 66 -1.34 -5.31 -15.53
C ASP A 66 -2.19 -4.49 -16.53
N PRO A 67 -1.80 -3.23 -16.84
CA PRO A 67 -2.39 -2.48 -17.94
C PRO A 67 -2.01 -3.02 -19.34
N ALA A 68 -1.19 -4.08 -19.47
CA ALA A 68 -0.65 -4.52 -20.75
C ALA A 68 -1.60 -5.37 -21.61
N LEU A 69 -2.84 -5.60 -21.18
CA LEU A 69 -3.85 -6.32 -21.99
C LEU A 69 -4.81 -5.40 -22.76
N GLU A 70 -4.47 -4.12 -22.95
CA GLU A 70 -5.31 -3.16 -23.69
C GLU A 70 -4.81 -2.77 -25.10
N ASP A 71 -3.84 -3.48 -25.68
CA ASP A 71 -3.39 -3.17 -27.06
C ASP A 71 -3.16 -4.44 -27.90
N ASP A 72 -4.25 -5.02 -28.40
CA ASP A 72 -4.20 -5.93 -29.57
C ASP A 72 -5.46 -5.83 -30.45
N GLU A 73 -6.02 -4.63 -30.59
CA GLU A 73 -6.91 -4.33 -31.73
C GLU A 73 -6.05 -3.97 -32.95
N MET A 74 -5.61 -5.00 -33.67
CA MET A 74 -4.95 -4.85 -34.97
C MET A 74 -5.78 -3.94 -35.90
N PRO A 75 -5.23 -2.84 -36.46
CA PRO A 75 -5.96 -1.99 -37.39
C PRO A 75 -6.27 -2.74 -38.70
N GLU A 76 -7.55 -2.92 -39.02
CA GLU A 76 -8.06 -3.59 -40.23
C GLU A 76 -7.76 -2.86 -41.56
N ASP A 77 -6.88 -1.86 -41.59
CA ASP A 77 -6.66 -1.00 -42.77
C ASP A 77 -5.36 -1.25 -43.55
N ALA A 78 -4.73 -2.43 -43.39
CA ALA A 78 -3.57 -2.83 -44.19
C ALA A 78 -3.90 -3.81 -45.35
N MET A 79 -5.18 -4.12 -45.60
CA MET A 79 -5.60 -4.92 -46.74
C MET A 79 -6.30 -4.08 -47.81
N GLN A 80 -5.58 -3.15 -48.43
CA GLN A 80 -5.98 -2.60 -49.74
C GLN A 80 -4.82 -1.86 -50.43
N ASN A 81 -3.99 -2.57 -51.18
CA ASN A 81 -3.77 -2.19 -52.59
C ASN A 81 -2.95 -3.20 -53.43
N ALA A 82 -3.52 -3.48 -54.60
CA ALA A 82 -2.85 -3.62 -55.90
C ALA A 82 -2.00 -4.88 -56.21
N ASN A 83 -2.72 -5.96 -56.54
CA ASN A 83 -2.67 -6.67 -57.83
C ASN A 83 -1.49 -6.35 -58.81
N GLN A 84 -0.49 -7.24 -58.90
CA GLN A 84 0.18 -7.59 -60.18
C GLN A 84 1.06 -8.87 -60.11
N GLN A 85 0.56 -9.95 -60.72
CA GLN A 85 1.24 -11.04 -61.44
C GLN A 85 2.73 -11.38 -61.16
N ARG A 86 3.01 -12.63 -60.75
CA ARG A 86 3.68 -13.70 -61.55
C ARG A 86 4.17 -14.91 -60.71
N GLY A 87 3.67 -16.10 -61.07
CA GLY A 87 4.46 -17.32 -61.34
C GLY A 87 5.33 -17.98 -60.26
N VAL A 88 4.84 -19.10 -59.69
CA VAL A 88 5.46 -20.45 -59.58
C VAL A 88 6.98 -20.55 -59.31
N GLN A 89 7.42 -21.14 -58.17
CA GLN A 89 8.02 -22.51 -58.03
C GLN A 89 8.86 -22.74 -56.75
N SER A 90 8.44 -23.75 -55.97
CA SER A 90 9.19 -24.79 -55.22
C SER A 90 10.72 -24.67 -54.99
N THR A 91 11.14 -24.82 -53.72
CA THR A 91 12.23 -25.67 -53.16
C THR A 91 12.38 -25.23 -51.69
N GLY A 92 12.47 -26.05 -50.64
CA GLY A 92 13.02 -27.37 -50.41
C GLY A 92 13.46 -27.34 -48.93
N GLY A 93 12.91 -28.24 -48.10
CA GLY A 93 13.06 -28.21 -46.64
C GLY A 93 14.48 -28.46 -46.14
N ALA A 94 14.85 -27.75 -45.08
CA ALA A 94 15.91 -28.11 -44.11
C ALA A 94 16.07 -27.06 -42.97
N ARG A 95 15.08 -26.19 -42.71
CA ARG A 95 15.23 -25.07 -41.75
C ARG A 95 14.36 -25.15 -40.51
N SER A 96 13.47 -26.13 -40.40
CA SER A 96 12.48 -26.19 -39.32
C SER A 96 12.92 -26.93 -38.06
N ALA A 97 13.91 -27.83 -38.14
CA ALA A 97 14.36 -28.61 -36.98
C ALA A 97 15.32 -27.84 -36.06
N GLN A 98 16.21 -27.01 -36.63
CA GLN A 98 17.17 -26.24 -35.83
C GLN A 98 16.50 -25.12 -35.04
N THR A 99 15.42 -24.54 -35.56
CA THR A 99 14.64 -23.52 -34.86
C THR A 99 13.84 -24.11 -33.71
N GLN A 100 13.38 -25.36 -33.84
CA GLN A 100 12.61 -26.04 -32.79
C GLN A 100 13.50 -26.43 -31.61
N GLU A 101 14.67 -27.03 -31.83
CA GLU A 101 15.60 -27.38 -30.75
C GLU A 101 16.20 -26.14 -30.06
N GLN A 102 16.23 -24.99 -30.75
CA GLN A 102 16.69 -23.72 -30.19
C GLN A 102 15.59 -23.02 -29.39
N MET A 103 14.33 -23.10 -29.83
CA MET A 103 13.17 -22.66 -29.04
C MET A 103 12.92 -23.55 -27.82
N GLU A 104 13.14 -24.86 -27.92
CA GLU A 104 13.02 -25.80 -26.79
C GLU A 104 14.11 -25.55 -25.74
N ARG A 105 15.33 -25.17 -26.14
CA ARG A 105 16.39 -24.74 -25.20
C ARG A 105 16.17 -23.37 -24.61
N ASP A 106 15.61 -22.42 -25.35
CA ASP A 106 15.25 -21.10 -24.80
C ASP A 106 14.08 -21.22 -23.82
N MET A 107 13.10 -22.13 -24.06
CA MET A 107 12.01 -22.41 -23.10
C MET A 107 12.47 -23.20 -21.86
N GLU A 108 13.37 -24.17 -21.99
CA GLU A 108 13.95 -24.88 -20.81
C GLU A 108 14.87 -23.98 -19.96
N SER A 109 15.26 -22.80 -20.47
CA SER A 109 16.05 -21.81 -19.73
C SER A 109 15.20 -20.87 -18.88
N GLU A 110 13.88 -20.79 -19.14
CA GLU A 110 12.94 -19.92 -18.41
C GLU A 110 12.21 -20.64 -17.27
N GLU A 111 12.32 -21.97 -17.15
CA GLU A 111 11.70 -22.75 -16.05
C GLU A 111 12.55 -22.77 -14.76
N GLY A 112 13.44 -21.80 -14.58
CA GLY A 112 14.57 -21.91 -13.67
C GLY A 112 14.75 -20.80 -12.65
N GLU A 113 13.82 -19.86 -12.50
CA GLU A 113 13.89 -18.81 -11.48
C GLU A 113 12.45 -18.47 -10.99
N GLU A 114 11.80 -19.44 -10.32
CA GLU A 114 11.01 -19.07 -9.14
C GLU A 114 12.03 -18.56 -8.11
N GLU A 115 12.60 -17.38 -8.35
CA GLU A 115 13.11 -16.59 -7.25
C GLU A 115 11.91 -16.49 -6.30
N ASP A 116 12.12 -16.86 -5.03
CA ASP A 116 11.26 -16.40 -3.96
C ASP A 116 11.19 -14.88 -4.15
N MET A 117 10.20 -14.40 -4.92
CA MET A 117 9.84 -13.00 -4.94
C MET A 117 9.43 -12.78 -3.50
N ASP A 118 10.35 -12.24 -2.71
CA ASP A 118 10.01 -11.59 -1.45
C ASP A 118 8.90 -10.61 -1.83
N GLU A 119 7.65 -11.06 -1.67
CA GLU A 119 6.47 -10.34 -2.10
C GLU A 119 6.52 -9.02 -1.34
N ALA A 120 6.76 -7.93 -2.09
CA ALA A 120 6.95 -6.64 -1.48
C ALA A 120 5.72 -6.35 -0.61
N PRO A 121 5.92 -5.93 0.66
CA PRO A 121 4.80 -5.74 1.57
C PRO A 121 3.84 -4.73 0.96
N ALA A 122 2.54 -5.03 1.04
CA ALA A 122 1.49 -4.20 0.46
C ALA A 122 1.63 -2.74 0.93
N PRO A 123 1.48 -1.75 0.02
CA PRO A 123 1.51 -0.35 0.38
C PRO A 123 0.36 -0.03 1.35
N ILE A 124 0.68 0.59 2.48
CA ILE A 124 -0.32 0.95 3.50
C ILE A 124 -0.59 2.45 3.46
N SER A 125 -1.86 2.82 3.31
CA SER A 125 -2.28 4.22 3.32
C SER A 125 -2.29 4.78 4.73
N LEU A 126 -1.67 5.94 4.90
CA LEU A 126 -1.57 6.71 6.13
C LEU A 126 -2.33 8.03 6.00
N SER A 127 -3.15 8.34 7.00
CA SER A 127 -3.69 9.69 7.22
C SER A 127 -3.00 10.32 8.43
N ILE A 128 -2.20 11.35 8.17
CA ILE A 128 -1.40 12.06 9.16
C ILE A 128 -2.03 13.42 9.43
N VAL A 129 -2.63 13.58 10.59
CA VAL A 129 -3.26 14.82 11.01
C VAL A 129 -2.39 15.56 12.02
N VAL A 130 -2.01 16.80 11.68
CA VAL A 130 -1.28 17.71 12.57
C VAL A 130 -2.19 18.87 12.97
N GLU A 131 -2.54 18.92 14.25
CA GLU A 131 -3.32 19.97 14.88
C GLU A 131 -2.41 20.86 15.74
N LYS A 132 -2.67 22.17 15.85
CA LYS A 132 -1.94 23.07 16.76
C LYS A 132 -2.89 23.72 17.77
N PRO A 133 -3.37 22.99 18.79
CA PRO A 133 -4.31 23.51 19.78
C PRO A 133 -3.83 24.83 20.38
N GLY A 134 -4.71 25.84 20.39
CA GLY A 134 -4.41 27.16 20.95
C GLY A 134 -3.54 28.07 20.08
N ARG A 135 -2.95 27.57 18.98
CA ARG A 135 -2.23 28.41 17.98
C ARG A 135 -3.01 28.56 16.67
N ALA A 136 -3.67 27.50 16.22
CA ALA A 136 -4.51 27.49 15.03
C ALA A 136 -5.78 26.67 15.28
N LYS A 137 -6.87 27.05 14.61
CA LYS A 137 -8.15 26.30 14.65
C LYS A 137 -8.21 25.18 13.60
N GLY A 138 -7.36 25.29 12.59
CA GLY A 138 -7.27 24.32 11.51
C GLY A 138 -6.34 23.15 11.82
N ALA A 139 -6.32 22.21 10.88
CA ALA A 139 -5.45 21.05 10.88
C ALA A 139 -4.90 20.79 9.48
N LEU A 140 -3.66 20.31 9.45
CA LEU A 140 -3.04 19.79 8.25
C LEU A 140 -3.32 18.28 8.22
N ASN A 141 -3.87 17.78 7.12
CA ASN A 141 -3.98 16.34 6.87
C ASN A 141 -3.06 16.00 5.70
N VAL A 142 -2.09 15.13 5.93
CA VAL A 142 -1.19 14.61 4.91
C VAL A 142 -1.60 13.17 4.65
N GLU A 143 -1.97 12.89 3.41
CA GLU A 143 -2.16 11.52 2.91
C GLU A 143 -0.81 11.05 2.36
N ALA A 144 -0.38 9.90 2.87
CA ALA A 144 0.91 9.32 2.54
C ALA A 144 0.78 7.80 2.49
N THR A 145 1.72 7.14 1.83
CA THR A 145 1.78 5.69 1.71
C THR A 145 3.08 5.17 2.32
N ALA A 146 2.99 4.18 3.19
CA ALA A 146 4.14 3.43 3.69
C ALA A 146 4.39 2.24 2.76
N GLN A 147 5.52 2.26 2.06
CA GLN A 147 5.93 1.21 1.13
C GLN A 147 7.46 1.14 1.08
N ASP A 148 8.02 -0.06 0.93
CA ASP A 148 9.47 -0.29 0.81
C ASP A 148 10.32 0.36 1.91
N GLY A 149 9.77 0.50 3.13
CA GLY A 149 10.44 1.18 4.24
C GLY A 149 10.56 2.70 4.08
N HIS A 150 9.81 3.30 3.15
CA HIS A 150 9.73 4.73 2.93
C HIS A 150 8.31 5.25 3.14
N ILE A 151 8.20 6.52 3.54
CA ILE A 151 6.93 7.26 3.56
C ILE A 151 6.89 8.13 2.31
N VAL A 152 5.93 7.87 1.43
CA VAL A 152 5.70 8.65 0.21
C VAL A 152 4.50 9.56 0.46
N VAL A 153 4.64 10.87 0.26
CA VAL A 153 3.53 11.81 0.42
C VAL A 153 2.74 11.89 -0.88
N ASP A 154 1.44 11.58 -0.82
CA ASP A 154 0.55 11.59 -1.97
C ASP A 154 -0.16 12.94 -2.10
N ASN A 155 -0.76 13.40 -1.01
CA ASN A 155 -1.50 14.66 -1.01
C ASN A 155 -1.54 15.38 0.33
N VAL A 156 -1.79 16.69 0.27
CA VAL A 156 -1.76 17.56 1.45
C VAL A 156 -2.98 18.46 1.47
N TYR A 157 -3.76 18.33 2.54
CA TYR A 157 -4.99 19.07 2.77
C TYR A 157 -4.83 19.99 3.96
N TYR A 158 -5.36 21.20 3.85
CA TYR A 158 -5.56 22.08 4.99
C TYR A 158 -7.05 22.27 5.24
N TYR A 159 -7.48 22.01 6.47
CA TYR A 159 -8.85 22.23 6.91
C TYR A 159 -8.90 23.33 7.96
N ASP A 160 -9.86 24.25 7.83
CA ASP A 160 -10.06 25.33 8.82
C ASP A 160 -10.55 24.84 10.19
N ALA A 161 -11.08 23.61 10.24
CA ALA A 161 -11.55 22.97 11.45
C ALA A 161 -10.87 21.60 11.62
N ALA A 162 -10.24 21.37 12.77
CA ALA A 162 -9.52 20.13 13.05
C ALA A 162 -10.38 18.86 12.97
N VAL A 163 -11.68 18.95 13.30
CA VAL A 163 -12.63 17.82 13.18
C VAL A 163 -12.73 17.31 11.74
N ALA A 164 -12.56 18.19 10.74
CA ALA A 164 -12.59 17.79 9.33
C ALA A 164 -11.40 16.92 8.91
N ALA A 165 -10.27 17.01 9.62
CA ALA A 165 -9.09 16.20 9.33
C ALA A 165 -9.23 14.76 9.83
N HIS A 166 -10.10 14.50 10.81
CA HIS A 166 -10.31 13.15 11.35
C HIS A 166 -11.41 12.41 10.57
N GLY A 167 -11.00 11.64 9.56
CA GLY A 167 -11.87 11.01 8.56
C GLY A 167 -12.91 10.01 9.07
N ALA A 168 -12.71 9.44 10.28
CA ALA A 168 -13.63 8.48 10.88
C ALA A 168 -14.90 9.11 11.51
N SER A 169 -14.99 10.45 11.59
CA SER A 169 -16.14 11.12 12.18
C SER A 169 -17.16 11.53 11.10
N PRO A 170 -18.48 11.28 11.30
CA PRO A 170 -19.52 11.75 10.37
C PRO A 170 -19.48 13.26 10.11
N GLU A 171 -19.17 14.04 11.15
CA GLU A 171 -19.00 15.49 11.05
C GLU A 171 -17.77 15.89 10.20
N GLY A 172 -16.70 15.10 10.26
CA GLY A 172 -15.52 15.32 9.44
C GLY A 172 -15.77 15.03 7.96
N LEU A 173 -16.48 13.95 7.65
CA LEU A 173 -16.85 13.59 6.27
C LEU A 173 -17.63 14.69 5.54
N GLU A 174 -18.64 15.28 6.19
CA GLU A 174 -19.43 16.37 5.61
C GLU A 174 -18.56 17.60 5.33
N LYS A 175 -17.69 17.97 6.28
CA LYS A 175 -16.83 19.16 6.16
C LYS A 175 -15.71 18.98 5.12
N ARG A 176 -15.31 17.75 4.79
CA ARG A 176 -14.34 17.46 3.72
C ARG A 176 -14.93 17.63 2.32
N ALA A 177 -16.22 17.37 2.13
CA ALA A 177 -16.85 17.31 0.81
C ALA A 177 -16.81 18.65 0.01
N GLY A 178 -16.61 19.79 0.68
CA GLY A 178 -16.48 21.10 0.05
C GLY A 178 -15.09 21.74 0.15
N ALA A 179 -14.12 21.05 0.76
CA ALA A 179 -12.79 21.58 0.97
C ALA A 179 -11.91 21.38 -0.28
N TYR A 180 -11.08 22.37 -0.59
CA TYR A 180 -10.13 22.24 -1.68
C TYR A 180 -9.03 21.23 -1.31
N ALA A 181 -8.78 20.30 -2.21
CA ALA A 181 -7.90 19.15 -1.98
C ALA A 181 -6.40 19.49 -2.01
N GLY A 182 -6.03 20.73 -2.32
CA GLY A 182 -4.66 21.04 -2.71
C GLY A 182 -4.34 20.59 -4.13
N PRO A 183 -3.22 21.06 -4.71
CA PRO A 183 -2.66 20.46 -5.90
C PRO A 183 -1.99 19.11 -5.55
N PRO A 184 -1.81 18.20 -6.52
CA PRO A 184 -1.05 16.96 -6.30
C PRO A 184 0.35 17.25 -5.73
N PHE A 185 0.81 16.48 -4.75
CA PHE A 185 2.08 16.73 -4.06
C PHE A 185 3.26 16.83 -5.04
N GLY A 186 3.35 15.91 -6.01
CA GLY A 186 4.40 15.91 -7.03
C GLY A 186 4.42 17.12 -7.98
N SER A 187 3.38 17.97 -7.96
CA SER A 187 3.36 19.23 -8.72
C SER A 187 3.84 20.44 -7.91
N LEU A 188 4.10 20.26 -6.61
CA LEU A 188 4.71 21.29 -5.77
C LEU A 188 6.18 21.48 -6.13
N ASP A 189 6.73 22.64 -5.78
CA ASP A 189 8.15 22.93 -5.91
C ASP A 189 9.01 21.93 -5.11
N GLU A 190 10.14 21.49 -5.67
CA GLU A 190 11.02 20.47 -5.06
C GLU A 190 11.50 20.87 -3.66
N ASP A 191 11.85 22.15 -3.44
CA ASP A 191 12.28 22.60 -2.12
C ASP A 191 11.13 22.51 -1.11
N LEU A 192 9.89 22.78 -1.54
CA LEU A 192 8.72 22.65 -0.68
C LEU A 192 8.42 21.18 -0.33
N GLN A 193 8.59 20.26 -1.28
CA GLN A 193 8.43 18.83 -1.04
C GLN A 193 9.42 18.37 0.05
N VAL A 194 10.71 18.70 -0.11
CA VAL A 194 11.77 18.36 0.87
C VAL A 194 11.49 18.99 2.24
N LEU A 195 10.98 20.22 2.28
CA LEU A 195 10.63 20.87 3.55
C LEU A 195 9.46 20.17 4.24
N LEU A 196 8.48 19.65 3.48
CA LEU A 196 7.36 18.92 4.05
C LEU A 196 7.79 17.56 4.58
N GLU A 197 8.61 16.82 3.84
CA GLU A 197 9.17 15.53 4.28
C GLU A 197 9.94 15.70 5.59
N ARG A 198 10.86 16.68 5.65
CA ARG A 198 11.59 17.02 6.89
C ARG A 198 10.65 17.41 8.03
N PHE A 199 9.57 18.14 7.73
CA PHE A 199 8.57 18.49 8.73
C PHE A 199 7.89 17.25 9.33
N LEU A 200 7.65 16.20 8.54
CA LEU A 200 7.09 14.93 9.00
C LEU A 200 8.15 14.11 9.79
N GLU A 201 9.38 14.05 9.30
CA GLU A 201 10.49 13.33 9.97
C GLU A 201 10.79 13.89 11.37
N GLU A 202 10.82 15.22 11.53
CA GLU A 202 11.02 15.87 12.84
C GLU A 202 9.91 15.50 13.85
N ARG A 203 8.75 15.08 13.34
CA ARG A 203 7.59 14.63 14.12
C ARG A 203 7.59 13.12 14.34
N GLY A 204 8.62 12.41 13.88
CA GLY A 204 8.77 10.97 14.02
C GLY A 204 7.92 10.17 13.03
N ILE A 205 7.56 10.76 11.90
CA ILE A 205 7.01 10.06 10.74
C ILE A 205 8.19 9.86 9.79
N ASP A 206 8.91 8.76 10.00
CA ASP A 206 10.18 8.46 9.35
C ASP A 206 10.21 6.99 8.89
N GLN A 207 11.37 6.53 8.42
CA GLN A 207 11.59 5.14 8.00
C GLN A 207 11.22 4.11 9.08
N SER A 208 11.39 4.42 10.38
CA SER A 208 11.01 3.47 11.43
C SER A 208 9.50 3.25 11.48
N MET A 209 8.71 4.30 11.20
CA MET A 209 7.27 4.20 11.06
C MET A 209 6.89 3.43 9.78
N ALA A 210 7.59 3.67 8.67
CA ALA A 210 7.34 2.98 7.41
C ALA A 210 7.54 1.47 7.51
N VAL A 211 8.51 1.00 8.31
CA VAL A 211 8.73 -0.43 8.58
C VAL A 211 7.74 -0.96 9.63
N PHE A 212 7.44 -0.17 10.66
CA PHE A 212 6.52 -0.56 11.72
C PHE A 212 5.09 -0.81 11.22
N VAL A 213 4.58 0.04 10.33
CA VAL A 213 3.16 0.02 9.95
C VAL A 213 2.75 -1.30 9.28
N PRO A 214 3.42 -1.78 8.21
CA PRO A 214 3.07 -3.05 7.57
C PRO A 214 3.12 -4.23 8.56
N ASP A 215 4.21 -4.33 9.33
CA ASP A 215 4.39 -5.38 10.33
C ASP A 215 3.28 -5.36 11.40
N TYR A 216 2.85 -4.17 11.83
CA TYR A 216 1.77 -4.03 12.80
C TYR A 216 0.42 -4.41 12.20
N VAL A 217 0.17 -4.06 10.93
CA VAL A 217 -1.05 -4.43 10.23
C VAL A 217 -1.17 -5.94 10.11
N ASP A 218 -0.12 -6.65 9.69
CA ASP A 218 -0.11 -8.11 9.60
C ASP A 218 -0.39 -8.77 10.95
N ALA A 219 0.30 -8.31 11.99
CA ALA A 219 0.10 -8.82 13.35
C ALA A 219 -1.33 -8.60 13.86
N LYS A 220 -1.94 -7.45 13.52
CA LYS A 220 -3.31 -7.13 13.92
C LYS A 220 -4.34 -7.93 13.11
N GLU A 221 -4.15 -8.07 11.80
CA GLU A 221 -5.03 -8.86 10.92
C GLU A 221 -5.14 -10.30 11.44
N GLN A 222 -4.00 -10.93 11.74
CA GLN A 222 -3.99 -12.29 12.29
C GLN A 222 -4.70 -12.39 13.66
N ALA A 223 -4.55 -11.37 14.51
CA ALA A 223 -5.22 -11.32 15.81
C ALA A 223 -6.75 -11.15 15.66
N GLU A 224 -7.20 -10.29 14.75
CA GLU A 224 -8.62 -10.09 14.46
C GLU A 224 -9.24 -11.31 13.79
N TYR A 225 -8.53 -11.96 12.86
CA TYR A 225 -8.96 -13.22 12.25
C TYR A 225 -9.18 -14.31 13.29
N THR A 226 -8.23 -14.48 14.22
CA THR A 226 -8.35 -15.44 15.32
C THR A 226 -9.55 -15.12 16.23
N ARG A 227 -9.77 -13.84 16.52
CA ARG A 227 -10.93 -13.39 17.30
C ARG A 227 -12.25 -13.63 16.57
N TRP A 228 -12.28 -13.38 15.26
CA TRP A 228 -13.44 -13.62 14.42
C TRP A 228 -13.78 -15.12 14.40
N LEU A 229 -12.79 -15.99 14.18
CA LEU A 229 -12.97 -17.45 14.24
C LEU A 229 -13.52 -17.89 15.60
N SER A 230 -12.98 -17.35 16.70
CA SER A 230 -13.48 -17.62 18.05
C SER A 230 -14.95 -17.22 18.22
N SER A 231 -15.34 -16.06 17.66
CA SER A 231 -16.71 -15.55 17.71
C SER A 231 -17.67 -16.40 16.87
N VAL A 232 -17.24 -16.82 15.66
CA VAL A 232 -18.01 -17.72 14.79
C VAL A 232 -18.19 -19.07 15.44
N LYS A 233 -17.11 -19.64 16.00
CA LYS A 233 -17.18 -20.90 16.76
C LYS A 233 -18.18 -20.77 17.91
N GLY A 234 -18.09 -19.70 18.70
CA GLY A 234 -19.02 -19.44 19.80
C GLY A 234 -20.48 -19.32 19.35
N PHE A 235 -20.73 -18.80 18.15
CA PHE A 235 -22.07 -18.72 17.57
C PHE A 235 -22.59 -20.07 17.06
N VAL A 236 -21.75 -20.89 16.44
CA VAL A 236 -22.13 -22.21 15.89
C VAL A 236 -22.34 -23.25 17.01
N ASP A 237 -21.57 -23.15 18.10
CA ASP A 237 -21.68 -24.05 19.25
C ASP A 237 -22.89 -23.73 20.16
N ALA A 238 -23.58 -22.59 19.96
CA ALA A 238 -24.72 -22.12 20.76
C ALA A 238 -26.07 -22.67 20.28
#